data_AF-A0A934NLE6-F1
#
_entry.id   AF-A0A934NLE6-F1
#
_cell.length_a   1.000
_cell.length_b   1.000
_cell.length_c   1.000
_cell.angle_alpha   90.00
_cell.angle_beta   90.00
_cell.angle_gamma   90.00
#
_symmetry.space_group_name_H-M   'P 1'
#
loop_
_entity.id
_entity.type
_entity.pdbx_description
1 polymer ?
#
loop_
_entity_poly.entity_id
_entity_poly.type
_entity_poly.pdbx_seq_one_letter_code
_entity_poly.pdbx_strand_id
1 'polypeptide(L)'
;MRHVFGLLTVVAMFTALTGCSSQETNGDDAATETSVGDFSTESGAVSRVVVVRHAERAGSDADPDLASDGTDRANRLAAELASDPGVAVYATPYKRTQQTAAPTAKEWKVDVTTYEPARDPAPFIETVRTDHPTGVVLIVGHSETASSIVASLCGCEVAPIAETDFGNLYWVDLAADGRIVDYQHRTSY
;
A
#
# COMPACT_ATOMS: atom_id res chain seq x y z
N MET A 1 -29.04 -24.94 47.43
CA MET A 1 -29.56 -26.07 46.62
C MET A 1 -28.58 -26.28 45.46
N ARG A 2 -27.61 -27.21 45.50
CA ARG A 2 -27.64 -28.67 45.20
C ARG A 2 -28.40 -29.04 43.91
N HIS A 3 -27.65 -29.50 42.89
CA HIS A 3 -27.83 -30.63 41.94
C HIS A 3 -26.70 -30.44 40.89
N VAL A 4 -25.55 -31.14 40.83
CA VAL A 4 -25.15 -32.57 40.78
C VAL A 4 -25.66 -33.34 39.54
N PHE A 5 -24.70 -34.04 38.91
CA PHE A 5 -24.75 -35.08 37.84
C PHE A 5 -24.56 -34.58 36.41
N GLY A 6 -23.71 -35.17 35.56
CA GLY A 6 -22.97 -36.42 35.69
C GLY A 6 -21.97 -36.63 34.55
N LEU A 7 -20.91 -37.35 34.92
CA LEU A 7 -19.78 -37.88 34.16
C LEU A 7 -20.22 -38.93 33.13
N LEU A 8 -19.67 -38.91 31.90
CA LEU A 8 -19.44 -40.16 31.16
C LEU A 8 -18.22 -40.04 30.23
N THR A 9 -17.18 -40.75 30.63
CA THR A 9 -15.94 -41.03 29.91
C THR A 9 -16.18 -42.12 28.88
N VAL A 10 -15.67 -41.98 27.65
CA VAL A 10 -15.39 -43.13 26.77
C VAL A 10 -14.00 -42.97 26.19
N VAL A 11 -13.08 -43.75 26.76
CA VAL A 11 -11.76 -44.06 26.22
C VAL A 11 -11.95 -45.13 25.14
N ALA A 12 -11.44 -44.89 23.94
CA ALA A 12 -11.27 -45.93 22.93
C ALA A 12 -9.80 -45.96 22.49
N MET A 13 -9.05 -46.81 23.17
CA MET A 13 -7.70 -47.24 22.87
C MET A 13 -7.81 -48.35 21.83
N PHE A 14 -7.22 -48.18 20.64
CA PHE A 14 -7.05 -49.27 19.67
C PHE A 14 -5.57 -49.45 19.40
N THR A 15 -5.00 -50.45 20.06
CA THR A 15 -3.70 -51.05 19.76
C THR A 15 -3.92 -52.38 19.07
N ALA A 16 -3.31 -52.61 17.91
CA ALA A 16 -2.93 -53.95 17.46
C ALA A 16 -1.73 -53.89 16.51
N LEU A 17 -0.78 -54.77 16.83
CA LEU A 17 0.56 -55.01 16.26
C LEU A 17 0.57 -55.93 15.04
N THR A 18 1.80 -56.08 14.49
CA THR A 18 2.35 -57.16 13.63
C THR A 18 2.17 -56.89 12.13
N GLY A 19 3.19 -56.74 11.28
CA GLY A 19 4.60 -57.13 11.30
C GLY A 19 4.87 -58.08 10.11
N CYS A 20 5.73 -57.71 9.15
CA CYS A 20 6.50 -58.68 8.34
C CYS A 20 7.67 -58.00 7.62
N SER A 21 8.80 -58.71 7.61
CA SER A 21 10.15 -58.37 7.15
C SER A 21 10.35 -58.56 5.63
N SER A 22 11.26 -57.78 5.00
CA SER A 22 12.31 -58.33 4.12
C SER A 22 13.30 -57.28 3.57
N GLN A 23 14.55 -57.40 4.03
CA GLN A 23 15.82 -57.47 3.29
C GLN A 23 16.32 -56.34 2.38
N GLU A 24 17.55 -55.93 2.69
CA GLU A 24 18.43 -54.94 2.06
C GLU A 24 18.92 -55.33 0.65
N THR A 25 19.02 -54.34 -0.24
CA THR A 25 19.97 -54.32 -1.36
C THR A 25 20.60 -52.93 -1.48
N ASN A 26 21.93 -52.87 -1.44
CA ASN A 26 22.74 -51.70 -1.72
C ASN A 26 22.55 -51.23 -3.17
N GLY A 27 22.45 -49.92 -3.35
CA GLY A 27 22.50 -49.25 -4.64
C GLY A 27 22.70 -47.76 -4.42
N ASP A 28 23.92 -47.29 -4.67
CA ASP A 28 24.23 -45.89 -4.89
C ASP A 28 23.30 -45.32 -5.95
N ASP A 29 22.50 -44.30 -5.60
CA ASP A 29 22.09 -43.27 -6.55
C ASP A 29 21.57 -42.03 -5.81
N ALA A 30 22.11 -40.90 -6.22
CA ALA A 30 21.83 -39.58 -5.73
C ALA A 30 20.39 -39.16 -6.04
N ALA A 31 19.61 -38.87 -5.00
CA ALA A 31 18.51 -37.91 -5.07
C ALA A 31 18.14 -37.47 -3.65
N THR A 32 18.84 -36.45 -3.15
CA THR A 32 18.34 -35.68 -2.00
C THR A 32 17.11 -34.94 -2.49
N GLU A 33 15.93 -35.51 -2.25
CA GLU A 33 14.66 -34.80 -2.32
C GLU A 33 14.60 -33.84 -1.12
N THR A 34 15.28 -32.70 -1.27
CA THR A 34 15.05 -31.54 -0.42
C THR A 34 13.70 -30.98 -0.80
N SER A 35 12.69 -31.37 -0.02
CA SER A 35 11.46 -30.62 0.26
C SER A 35 11.59 -29.16 -0.17
N VAL A 36 11.07 -28.85 -1.36
CA VAL A 36 10.80 -27.46 -1.75
C VAL A 36 9.83 -26.92 -0.72
N GLY A 37 10.35 -26.07 0.15
CA GLY A 37 9.55 -25.38 1.15
C GLY A 37 8.36 -24.75 0.46
N ASP A 38 7.21 -25.03 1.02
CA ASP A 38 5.97 -24.29 0.83
C ASP A 38 6.31 -22.80 0.88
N PHE A 39 6.45 -22.17 -0.28
CA PHE A 39 6.36 -20.73 -0.39
C PHE A 39 4.88 -20.42 -0.27
N SER A 40 4.38 -20.55 0.95
CA SER A 40 3.22 -19.83 1.42
C SER A 40 3.39 -18.43 0.88
N THR A 41 2.55 -18.07 -0.08
CA THR A 41 2.39 -16.68 -0.45
C THR A 41 1.79 -16.07 0.80
N GLU A 42 2.64 -15.65 1.73
CA GLU A 42 2.26 -14.83 2.86
C GLU A 42 1.56 -13.64 2.21
N SER A 43 0.23 -13.69 2.20
CA SER A 43 -0.62 -12.55 1.90
C SER A 43 -0.46 -11.60 3.08
N GLY A 44 0.77 -11.09 3.25
CA GLY A 44 1.08 -10.05 4.19
C GLY A 44 0.21 -8.86 3.88
N ALA A 45 -0.11 -8.10 4.91
CA ALA A 45 -0.70 -6.79 4.76
C ALA A 45 0.02 -6.00 3.64
N VAL A 46 -0.75 -5.60 2.63
CA VAL A 46 -0.28 -4.70 1.57
C VAL A 46 -0.83 -3.32 1.87
N SER A 47 0.07 -2.34 1.95
CA SER A 47 -0.28 -0.93 1.98
C SER A 47 -0.12 -0.38 0.57
N ARG A 48 -1.03 0.49 0.16
CA ARG A 48 -1.06 1.08 -1.17
C ARG A 48 -0.88 2.58 -1.05
N VAL A 49 0.17 3.10 -1.67
CA VAL A 49 0.46 4.54 -1.70
C VAL A 49 0.09 5.08 -3.08
N VAL A 50 -0.87 6.00 -3.09
CA VAL A 50 -1.28 6.76 -4.27
C VAL A 50 -0.58 8.11 -4.24
N VAL A 51 0.18 8.42 -5.28
CA VAL A 51 0.87 9.70 -5.39
C VAL A 51 0.33 10.48 -6.58
N VAL A 52 0.05 11.77 -6.35
CA VAL A 52 -0.35 12.71 -7.39
C VAL A 52 0.39 14.04 -7.22
N ARG A 53 0.54 14.77 -8.33
CA ARG A 53 0.79 16.21 -8.29
C ARG A 53 -0.51 16.95 -8.01
N HIS A 54 -0.45 18.14 -7.41
CA HIS A 54 -1.60 19.05 -7.34
C HIS A 54 -2.23 19.29 -8.72
N ALA A 55 -3.51 19.64 -8.72
CA ALA A 55 -4.25 20.00 -9.93
C ALA A 55 -3.92 21.42 -10.44
N GLU A 56 -4.55 21.83 -11.53
CA GLU A 56 -4.34 23.10 -12.23
C GLU A 56 -4.54 24.30 -11.30
N ARG A 57 -3.57 25.24 -11.31
CA ARG A 57 -3.58 26.44 -10.47
C ARG A 57 -4.17 27.67 -11.19
N ALA A 58 -4.78 28.56 -10.42
CA ALA A 58 -5.24 29.86 -10.88
C ALA A 58 -4.07 30.86 -10.85
N GLY A 59 -3.51 31.19 -12.01
CA GLY A 59 -2.51 32.25 -12.14
C GLY A 59 -1.11 31.88 -11.63
N SER A 60 -0.29 32.93 -11.41
CA SER A 60 1.15 32.81 -11.15
C SER A 60 1.60 33.35 -9.80
N ASP A 61 0.67 33.59 -8.88
CA ASP A 61 0.98 34.02 -7.52
C ASP A 61 1.85 32.96 -6.80
N ALA A 62 2.47 33.36 -5.67
CA ALA A 62 3.38 32.50 -4.93
C ALA A 62 2.67 31.25 -4.36
N ASP A 63 1.44 31.42 -3.89
CA ASP A 63 0.58 30.32 -3.45
C ASP A 63 -0.85 30.49 -4.00
N PRO A 64 -1.05 30.17 -5.28
CA PRO A 64 -2.33 30.34 -5.95
C PRO A 64 -3.31 29.23 -5.54
N ASP A 65 -4.59 29.59 -5.52
CA ASP A 65 -5.69 28.63 -5.42
C ASP A 65 -5.78 27.78 -6.71
N LEU A 66 -6.59 26.72 -6.70
CA LEU A 66 -6.89 25.94 -7.90
C LEU A 66 -7.71 26.77 -8.90
N ALA A 67 -7.48 26.52 -10.19
CA ALA A 67 -8.38 26.96 -11.26
C ALA A 67 -9.70 26.15 -11.22
N SER A 68 -10.69 26.55 -12.03
CA SER A 68 -11.91 25.77 -12.21
C SER A 68 -11.61 24.32 -12.59
N ASP A 69 -10.76 24.15 -13.59
CA ASP A 69 -10.40 22.84 -14.14
C ASP A 69 -9.66 21.99 -13.10
N GLY A 70 -8.86 22.64 -12.25
CA GLY A 70 -8.17 21.99 -11.14
C GLY A 70 -9.11 21.55 -10.02
N THR A 71 -10.13 22.35 -9.73
CA THR A 71 -11.19 21.98 -8.79
C THR A 71 -11.98 20.77 -9.32
N ASP A 72 -12.33 20.77 -10.60
CA ASP A 72 -13.00 19.63 -11.25
C ASP A 72 -12.13 18.38 -11.22
N ARG A 73 -10.82 18.52 -11.43
CA ARG A 73 -9.86 17.42 -11.34
C ARG A 73 -9.77 16.87 -9.92
N ALA A 74 -9.69 17.72 -8.90
CA ALA A 74 -9.68 17.28 -7.51
C ALA A 74 -10.93 16.47 -7.14
N ASN A 75 -12.09 16.86 -7.67
CA ASN A 75 -13.33 16.10 -7.51
C ASN A 75 -13.30 14.76 -8.26
N ARG A 76 -12.72 14.71 -9.48
CA ARG A 76 -12.51 13.43 -10.20
C ARG A 76 -11.57 12.50 -9.45
N LEU A 77 -10.49 13.02 -8.88
CA LEU A 77 -9.57 12.24 -8.04
C LEU A 77 -10.33 11.59 -6.88
N ALA A 78 -11.17 12.34 -6.18
CA ALA A 78 -11.99 11.79 -5.09
C ALA A 78 -12.96 10.71 -5.58
N ALA A 79 -13.59 10.91 -6.73
CA ALA A 79 -14.50 9.93 -7.32
C ALA A 79 -13.77 8.62 -7.72
N GLU A 80 -12.58 8.73 -8.29
CA GLU A 80 -11.74 7.59 -8.68
C GLU A 80 -11.29 6.77 -7.47
N LEU A 81 -11.03 7.44 -6.35
CA LEU A 81 -10.56 6.83 -5.10
C LEU A 81 -11.69 6.50 -4.12
N ALA A 82 -12.95 6.76 -4.46
CA ALA A 82 -14.07 6.70 -3.51
C ALA A 82 -14.32 5.31 -2.94
N SER A 83 -14.02 4.26 -3.71
CA SER A 83 -14.23 2.86 -3.29
C SER A 83 -13.04 2.26 -2.56
N ASP A 84 -11.92 2.99 -2.48
CA ASP A 84 -10.73 2.50 -1.81
C ASP A 84 -10.87 2.57 -0.28
N PRO A 85 -10.24 1.65 0.47
CA PRO A 85 -10.13 1.73 1.92
C PRO A 85 -9.07 2.76 2.31
N GLY A 86 -9.36 4.04 2.04
CA GLY A 86 -8.50 5.17 2.35
C GLY A 86 -8.34 5.39 3.86
N VAL A 87 -7.08 5.46 4.32
CA VAL A 87 -6.73 5.60 5.75
C VAL A 87 -6.02 6.91 6.06
N ALA A 88 -5.40 7.55 5.08
CA ALA A 88 -4.72 8.83 5.26
C ALA A 88 -4.57 9.63 3.98
N VAL A 89 -4.52 10.95 4.13
CA VAL A 89 -4.21 11.89 3.06
C VAL A 89 -3.11 12.85 3.53
N TYR A 90 -2.05 12.98 2.74
CA TYR A 90 -0.95 13.88 2.98
C TYR A 90 -0.84 14.93 1.86
N ALA A 91 -0.55 16.17 2.21
CA ALA A 91 -0.30 17.24 1.25
C ALA A 91 0.77 18.23 1.75
N THR A 92 1.49 18.88 0.85
CA THR A 92 2.37 20.00 1.23
C THR A 92 1.54 21.22 1.66
N PRO A 93 2.10 22.22 2.39
CA PRO A 93 1.30 23.32 2.95
C PRO A 93 0.68 24.29 1.93
N TYR A 94 0.97 24.16 0.65
CA TYR A 94 0.48 25.06 -0.40
C TYR A 94 -1.02 24.88 -0.65
N LYS A 95 -1.75 25.97 -0.90
CA LYS A 95 -3.19 25.94 -1.19
C LYS A 95 -3.56 24.93 -2.27
N ARG A 96 -2.83 24.91 -3.39
CA ARG A 96 -3.11 24.00 -4.51
C ARG A 96 -3.02 22.51 -4.16
N THR A 97 -2.07 22.11 -3.32
CA THR A 97 -1.96 20.71 -2.86
C THR A 97 -3.06 20.39 -1.85
N GLN A 98 -3.31 21.30 -0.90
CA GLN A 98 -4.39 21.15 0.09
C GLN A 98 -5.78 21.05 -0.57
N GLN A 99 -6.06 21.90 -1.55
CA GLN A 99 -7.33 21.92 -2.28
C GLN A 99 -7.48 20.71 -3.21
N THR A 100 -6.38 20.15 -3.73
CA THR A 100 -6.43 18.91 -4.51
C THR A 100 -6.74 17.71 -3.61
N ALA A 101 -6.18 17.69 -2.40
CA ALA A 101 -6.37 16.63 -1.40
C ALA A 101 -7.76 16.65 -0.74
N ALA A 102 -8.33 17.83 -0.53
CA ALA A 102 -9.51 18.03 0.31
C ALA A 102 -10.75 17.21 -0.09
N PRO A 103 -11.11 17.07 -1.39
CA PRO A 103 -12.25 16.24 -1.78
C PRO A 103 -12.06 14.77 -1.41
N THR A 104 -10.88 14.20 -1.63
CA THR A 104 -10.59 12.80 -1.28
C THR A 104 -10.56 12.60 0.23
N ALA A 105 -9.96 13.53 0.99
CA ALA A 105 -9.96 13.48 2.45
C ALA A 105 -11.38 13.49 3.03
N LYS A 106 -12.26 14.32 2.45
CA LYS A 106 -13.68 14.35 2.80
C LYS A 106 -14.39 13.02 2.47
N GLU A 107 -14.12 12.43 1.32
CA GLU A 107 -14.71 11.15 0.91
C GLU A 107 -14.31 10.02 1.87
N TRP A 108 -13.03 9.95 2.22
CA TRP A 108 -12.47 8.96 3.15
C TRP A 108 -12.72 9.29 4.63
N LYS A 109 -13.25 10.48 4.94
CA LYS A 109 -13.52 10.99 6.30
C LYS A 109 -12.26 11.03 7.19
N VAL A 110 -11.16 11.48 6.58
CA VAL A 110 -9.88 11.71 7.26
C VAL A 110 -9.48 13.18 7.11
N ASP A 111 -8.60 13.65 7.97
CA ASP A 111 -8.00 14.98 7.82
C ASP A 111 -6.84 14.94 6.81
N VAL A 112 -6.55 16.09 6.18
CA VAL A 112 -5.34 16.27 5.40
C VAL A 112 -4.18 16.54 6.35
N THR A 113 -3.21 15.63 6.39
CA THR A 113 -1.98 15.81 7.18
C THR A 113 -0.94 16.55 6.36
N THR A 114 -0.48 17.70 6.86
CA THR A 114 0.57 18.47 6.18
C THR A 114 1.92 17.79 6.34
N TYR A 115 2.67 17.65 5.24
CA TYR A 115 4.07 17.24 5.27
C TYR A 115 4.96 18.30 4.61
N GLU A 116 6.19 18.42 5.09
CA GLU A 116 7.17 19.33 4.51
C GLU A 116 7.87 18.66 3.32
N PRO A 117 7.85 19.25 2.11
CA PRO A 117 8.57 18.70 0.98
C PRO A 117 10.08 18.78 1.24
N ALA A 118 10.75 17.63 1.16
CA ALA A 118 12.19 17.52 1.36
C ALA A 118 12.89 16.99 0.11
N ARG A 119 14.20 17.26 0.00
CA ARG A 119 15.04 16.70 -1.06
C ARG A 119 15.13 15.18 -0.96
N ASP A 120 15.21 14.66 0.27
CA ASP A 120 15.18 13.24 0.57
C ASP A 120 13.80 12.88 1.14
N PRO A 121 12.95 12.15 0.40
CA PRO A 121 11.64 11.74 0.87
C PRO A 121 11.69 10.50 1.79
N ALA A 122 12.83 9.83 1.95
CA ALA A 122 12.90 8.54 2.66
C ALA A 122 12.39 8.60 4.12
N PRO A 123 12.70 9.64 4.94
CA PRO A 123 12.15 9.72 6.30
C PRO A 123 10.63 9.86 6.33
N PHE A 124 10.07 10.62 5.37
CA PHE A 124 8.63 10.79 5.24
C PHE A 124 7.96 9.48 4.80
N ILE A 125 8.53 8.78 3.83
CA ILE A 125 8.03 7.48 3.37
C ILE A 125 8.06 6.45 4.50
N GLU A 126 9.11 6.42 5.31
CA GLU A 126 9.18 5.51 6.47
C GLU A 126 8.09 5.82 7.49
N THR A 127 7.79 7.10 7.71
CA THR A 127 6.67 7.53 8.56
C THR A 127 5.34 7.01 8.01
N VAL A 128 5.08 7.23 6.71
CA VAL A 128 3.86 6.75 6.03
C VAL A 128 3.71 5.23 6.16
N ARG A 129 4.81 4.48 5.98
CA ARG A 129 4.80 3.01 6.08
C ARG A 129 4.57 2.51 7.50
N THR A 130 5.17 3.18 8.49
CA THR A 130 5.03 2.82 9.91
C THR A 130 3.62 3.11 10.41
N ASP A 131 3.06 4.27 10.06
CA ASP A 131 1.75 4.70 10.52
C ASP A 131 0.61 3.95 9.79
N HIS A 132 0.83 3.58 8.52
CA HIS A 132 -0.18 2.96 7.65
C HIS A 132 0.31 1.64 7.02
N PRO A 133 0.45 0.57 7.81
CA PRO A 133 0.89 -0.75 7.31
C PRO A 133 -0.15 -1.45 6.42
N THR A 134 -1.38 -0.95 6.37
CA THR A 134 -2.51 -1.45 5.55
C THR A 134 -3.37 -0.29 5.06
N GLY A 135 -4.11 -0.53 3.98
CA GLY A 135 -5.07 0.44 3.44
C GLY A 135 -4.46 1.31 2.35
N VAL A 136 -5.17 2.38 1.98
CA VAL A 136 -4.74 3.29 0.91
C VAL A 136 -4.37 4.65 1.49
N VAL A 137 -3.18 5.14 1.14
CA VAL A 137 -2.69 6.48 1.51
C VAL A 137 -2.59 7.32 0.25
N LEU A 138 -3.18 8.52 0.26
CA LEU A 138 -2.98 9.52 -0.80
C LEU A 138 -1.89 10.51 -0.39
N ILE A 139 -0.94 10.78 -1.27
CA ILE A 139 0.09 11.81 -1.13
C ILE A 139 -0.03 12.79 -2.29
N VAL A 140 -0.27 14.06 -1.97
CA VAL A 140 -0.40 15.15 -2.93
C VAL A 140 0.80 16.10 -2.84
N GLY A 141 1.60 16.14 -3.91
CA GLY A 141 2.82 16.94 -4.00
C GLY A 141 2.85 17.91 -5.17
N HIS A 142 4.06 18.28 -5.56
CA HIS A 142 4.40 19.05 -6.76
C HIS A 142 5.04 18.13 -7.79
N SER A 143 5.36 18.63 -8.99
CA SER A 143 6.01 17.84 -10.05
C SER A 143 7.24 17.09 -9.54
N GLU A 144 8.15 17.82 -8.90
CA GLU A 144 9.42 17.29 -8.38
C GLU A 144 9.26 16.42 -7.14
N THR A 145 8.36 16.78 -6.23
CA THR A 145 8.20 16.02 -4.98
C THR A 145 7.38 14.76 -5.20
N ALA A 146 6.41 14.77 -6.12
CA ALA A 146 5.68 13.58 -6.50
C ALA A 146 6.60 12.57 -7.21
N SER A 147 7.39 13.01 -8.21
CA SER A 147 8.32 12.11 -8.91
C SER A 147 9.39 11.54 -7.97
N SER A 148 9.94 12.34 -7.05
CA SER A 148 10.94 11.87 -6.08
C SER A 148 10.36 10.88 -5.08
N ILE A 149 9.13 11.10 -4.59
CA ILE A 149 8.43 10.18 -3.70
C ILE A 149 8.17 8.85 -4.41
N VAL A 150 7.65 8.88 -5.64
CA VAL A 150 7.40 7.64 -6.41
C VAL A 150 8.70 6.89 -6.67
N ALA A 151 9.77 7.58 -7.09
CA ALA A 151 11.07 6.96 -7.33
C ALA A 151 11.63 6.28 -6.06
N SER A 152 11.46 6.92 -4.91
CA SER A 152 11.88 6.34 -3.63
C SER A 152 11.00 5.19 -3.16
N LEU A 153 9.70 5.16 -3.49
CA LEU A 153 8.79 4.08 -3.16
C LEU A 153 9.01 2.86 -4.06
N CYS A 154 9.15 3.04 -5.37
CA CYS A 154 9.32 1.95 -6.33
C CYS A 154 10.77 1.43 -6.42
N GLY A 155 11.76 2.21 -5.96
CA GLY A 155 13.17 1.91 -6.19
C GLY A 155 13.56 1.96 -7.66
N CYS A 156 12.84 2.76 -8.46
CA CYS A 156 12.92 2.82 -9.91
C CYS A 156 13.09 4.27 -10.40
N GLU A 157 13.54 4.44 -11.65
CA GLU A 157 13.62 5.75 -12.25
C GLU A 157 12.21 6.21 -12.68
N VAL A 158 11.84 7.43 -12.28
CA VAL A 158 10.57 8.06 -12.64
C VAL A 158 10.88 9.30 -13.45
N ALA A 159 10.28 9.40 -14.64
CA ALA A 159 10.46 10.55 -15.50
C ALA A 159 9.96 11.84 -14.82
N PRO A 160 10.60 12.99 -15.05
CA PRO A 160 10.09 14.27 -14.56
C PRO A 160 8.66 14.52 -15.04
N ILE A 161 7.81 14.98 -14.13
CA ILE A 161 6.42 15.35 -14.45
C ILE A 161 6.45 16.74 -15.08
N ALA A 162 5.95 16.87 -16.31
CA ALA A 162 5.91 18.16 -16.99
C ALA A 162 4.99 19.15 -16.24
N GLU A 163 5.31 20.44 -16.28
CA GLU A 163 4.51 21.47 -15.60
C GLU A 163 3.06 21.56 -16.11
N THR A 164 2.79 21.07 -17.32
CA THR A 164 1.45 21.00 -17.93
C THR A 164 0.72 19.68 -17.66
N ASP A 165 1.35 18.74 -16.96
CA ASP A 165 0.81 17.41 -16.71
C ASP A 165 0.28 17.28 -15.28
N PHE A 166 -1.04 17.17 -15.17
CA PHE A 166 -1.78 17.15 -13.90
C PHE A 166 -2.55 15.83 -13.70
N GLY A 167 -2.56 14.95 -14.71
CA GLY A 167 -3.40 13.74 -14.73
C GLY A 167 -2.71 12.48 -14.21
N ASN A 168 -1.44 12.56 -13.81
CA ASN A 168 -0.70 11.40 -13.36
C ASN A 168 -1.20 10.88 -12.01
N LEU A 169 -1.46 9.57 -11.98
CA LEU A 169 -1.85 8.81 -10.80
C LEU A 169 -0.91 7.60 -10.69
N TYR A 170 -0.08 7.60 -9.65
CA TYR A 170 0.88 6.54 -9.38
C TYR A 170 0.37 5.70 -8.22
N TRP A 171 0.29 4.39 -8.41
CA TRP A 171 -0.09 3.42 -7.39
C TRP A 171 1.13 2.57 -7.09
N VAL A 172 1.56 2.56 -5.84
CA VAL A 172 2.66 1.72 -5.36
C VAL A 172 2.15 0.83 -4.25
N ASP A 173 2.17 -0.48 -4.49
CA ASP A 173 1.82 -1.47 -3.48
C ASP A 173 3.10 -1.92 -2.76
N LEU A 174 3.05 -1.87 -1.43
CA LEU A 174 4.15 -2.20 -0.54
C LEU A 174 3.75 -3.35 0.36
N ALA A 175 4.62 -4.35 0.46
CA ALA A 175 4.53 -5.35 1.52
C ALA A 175 4.88 -4.73 2.88
N ALA A 176 4.54 -5.41 3.97
CA ALA A 176 4.81 -4.95 5.33
C ALA A 176 6.31 -4.66 5.61
N ASP A 177 7.22 -5.36 4.93
CA ASP A 177 8.67 -5.13 5.01
C ASP A 177 9.16 -3.95 4.14
N GLY A 178 8.28 -3.32 3.36
CA GLY A 178 8.58 -2.22 2.45
C GLY A 178 8.93 -2.58 1.03
N ARG A 179 9.02 -3.86 0.74
CA ARG A 179 9.31 -4.31 -0.60
C ARG A 179 8.12 -3.96 -1.51
N ILE A 180 8.43 -3.40 -2.67
CA ILE A 180 7.43 -3.19 -3.72
C ILE A 180 6.81 -4.53 -4.14
N VAL A 181 5.49 -4.54 -4.21
CA VAL A 181 4.67 -5.66 -4.67
C VAL A 181 4.17 -5.38 -6.08
N ASP A 182 3.68 -4.17 -6.33
CA ASP A 182 3.18 -3.73 -7.63
C ASP A 182 3.40 -2.22 -7.83
N TYR A 183 3.48 -1.80 -9.09
CA TYR A 183 3.55 -0.40 -9.48
C TYR A 183 2.74 -0.15 -10.74
N GLN A 184 1.79 0.78 -10.66
CA GLN A 184 0.96 1.19 -11.78
C GLN A 184 1.01 2.70 -11.96
N HIS A 185 1.13 3.14 -13.21
CA HIS A 185 1.09 4.55 -13.58
C HIS A 185 -0.01 4.77 -14.61
N ARG A 186 -0.97 5.62 -14.27
CA ARG A 186 -1.99 6.13 -15.20
C ARG A 186 -1.71 7.61 -15.48
N THR A 187 -1.83 8.01 -16.73
CA THR A 187 -1.59 9.40 -17.18
C THR A 187 -2.86 10.26 -17.22
N SER A 188 -4.01 9.69 -16.84
CA SER A 188 -5.26 10.45 -16.73
C SER A 188 -6.30 9.79 -15.82
N TYR A 189 -7.09 10.67 -15.20
CA TYR A 189 -8.28 10.42 -14.39
C TYR A 189 -9.21 11.64 -14.44
#